data_AF-A0A5C7W8A1-F1
#
_entry.id   AF-A0A5C7W8A1-F1
#
_cell.length_a   1.000
_cell.length_b   1.000
_cell.length_c   1.000
_cell.angle_alpha   90.00
_cell.angle_beta   90.00
_cell.angle_gamma   90.00
#
_symmetry.space_group_name_H-M   'P 1'
#
loop_
_entity.id
_entity.type
_entity.pdbx_description
1 polymer ?
#
loop_
_entity_poly.entity_id
_entity_poly.type
_entity_poly.pdbx_seq_one_letter_code
_entity_poly.pdbx_strand_id
1 'polypeptide(L)'
;LSNPRELAIANQLAQFREVIDTAARDLAPHMIAFYLKDLAGEFHGWYNAERMLVDDAALRDARVALAAAVRQTIRNGMAILGVSCPESM
;
A
#
# COMPACT_ATOMS: atom_id res chain seq x y z
N LEU A 1 10.07 -4.57 -11.55
CA LEU A 1 10.51 -3.72 -10.42
C LEU A 1 11.86 -4.24 -9.96
N SER A 2 12.85 -3.37 -9.87
CA SER A 2 14.23 -3.72 -9.45
C SER A 2 14.74 -2.82 -8.33
N ASN A 3 14.04 -1.71 -8.06
CA ASN A 3 14.36 -0.83 -6.94
C ASN A 3 14.01 -1.54 -5.62
N PRO A 4 14.94 -1.60 -4.64
CA PRO A 4 14.68 -2.22 -3.34
C PRO A 4 13.44 -1.67 -2.62
N ARG A 5 13.14 -0.37 -2.76
CA ARG A 5 11.95 0.26 -2.15
C ARG A 5 10.65 -0.22 -2.81
N GLU A 6 10.65 -0.37 -4.14
CA GLU A 6 9.49 -0.92 -4.88
C GLU A 6 9.21 -2.36 -4.45
N LEU A 7 10.27 -3.17 -4.28
CA LEU A 7 10.16 -4.55 -3.81
C LEU A 7 9.69 -4.64 -2.35
N ALA A 8 10.16 -3.74 -1.49
CA ALA A 8 9.70 -3.66 -0.09
C ALA A 8 8.19 -3.38 -0.02
N ILE A 9 7.68 -2.40 -0.78
CA ILE A 9 6.25 -2.11 -0.86
C ILE A 9 5.48 -3.33 -1.41
N ALA A 10 5.97 -3.96 -2.47
CA ALA A 10 5.33 -5.15 -3.05
C ALA A 10 5.23 -6.31 -2.03
N ASN A 11 6.30 -6.55 -1.26
CA ASN A 11 6.31 -7.55 -0.20
C ASN A 11 5.35 -7.18 0.93
N GLN A 12 5.28 -5.91 1.33
CA GLN A 12 4.36 -5.45 2.36
C GLN A 12 2.90 -5.60 1.92
N LEU A 13 2.59 -5.33 0.64
CA LEU A 13 1.26 -5.58 0.08
C LEU A 13 0.84 -7.05 0.19
N ALA A 14 1.77 -7.99 -0.04
CA ALA A 14 1.50 -9.42 0.07
C ALA A 14 1.12 -9.86 1.50
N GLN A 15 1.58 -9.13 2.53
CA GLN A 15 1.30 -9.43 3.93
C GLN A 15 -0.11 -8.99 4.39
N PHE A 16 -0.82 -8.17 3.61
CA PHE A 16 -2.08 -7.56 4.06
C PHE A 16 -3.12 -8.59 4.52
N ARG A 17 -3.22 -9.72 3.80
CA ARG A 17 -4.16 -10.79 4.15
C ARG A 17 -3.85 -11.39 5.52
N GLU A 18 -2.58 -11.67 5.81
CA GLU A 18 -2.16 -12.22 7.08
C GLU A 18 -2.43 -11.25 8.24
N VAL A 19 -2.24 -9.94 8.01
CA VAL A 19 -2.60 -8.90 8.98
C VAL A 19 -4.10 -8.92 9.28
N ILE A 20 -4.96 -9.06 8.26
CA ILE A 20 -6.41 -9.17 8.45
C ILE A 20 -6.76 -10.43 9.25
N ASP A 21 -6.22 -11.58 8.85
CA ASP A 21 -6.50 -12.87 9.50
C ASP A 21 -6.08 -12.86 10.98
N THR A 22 -4.93 -12.24 11.29
CA THR A 22 -4.43 -12.07 12.66
C THR A 22 -5.30 -11.08 13.44
N ALA A 23 -5.60 -9.92 12.87
CA ALA A 23 -6.43 -8.89 13.52
C ALA A 23 -7.84 -9.43 13.85
N ALA A 24 -8.42 -10.25 12.97
CA ALA A 24 -9.71 -10.88 13.19
C ALA A 24 -9.66 -11.94 14.30
N ARG A 25 -8.63 -12.80 14.30
CA ARG A 25 -8.44 -13.85 15.32
C ARG A 25 -8.26 -13.27 16.72
N ASP A 26 -7.48 -12.20 16.83
CA ASP A 26 -7.08 -11.62 18.11
C ASP A 26 -7.99 -10.47 18.55
N LEU A 27 -9.04 -10.15 17.75
CA LEU A 27 -9.93 -9.01 17.96
C LEU A 27 -9.16 -7.68 18.10
N ALA A 28 -8.13 -7.50 17.28
CA ALA A 28 -7.14 -6.44 17.36
C ALA A 28 -7.17 -5.52 16.11
N PRO A 29 -8.23 -4.70 15.90
CA PRO A 29 -8.38 -3.87 14.69
C PRO A 29 -7.27 -2.83 14.50
N HIS A 30 -6.60 -2.41 15.58
CA HIS A 30 -5.47 -1.48 15.52
C HIS A 30 -4.31 -2.00 14.66
N MET A 31 -4.16 -3.33 14.52
CA MET A 31 -3.16 -3.96 13.65
C MET A 31 -3.33 -3.52 12.19
N ILE A 32 -4.58 -3.45 11.72
CA ILE A 32 -4.89 -2.97 10.37
C ILE A 32 -4.52 -1.49 10.26
N ALA A 33 -4.86 -0.67 11.25
CA ALA A 33 -4.54 0.75 11.24
C ALA A 33 -3.02 1.01 11.20
N PHE A 34 -2.23 0.27 11.98
CA PHE A 34 -0.77 0.36 11.95
C PHE A 34 -0.19 -0.09 10.62
N TYR A 35 -0.64 -1.23 10.09
CA TYR A 35 -0.23 -1.69 8.77
C TYR A 35 -0.51 -0.64 7.68
N LEU A 36 -1.70 -0.03 7.68
CA LEU A 36 -2.06 1.00 6.71
C LEU A 36 -1.22 2.26 6.84
N LYS A 37 -0.93 2.68 8.06
CA LYS A 37 -0.05 3.82 8.34
C LYS A 37 1.35 3.57 7.79
N ASP A 38 1.90 2.40 8.05
CA ASP A 38 3.25 2.04 7.60
C ASP A 38 3.30 1.89 6.08
N LEU A 39 2.27 1.31 5.45
CA LEU A 39 2.14 1.23 3.98
C LEU A 39 2.07 2.60 3.32
N ALA A 40 1.29 3.53 3.89
CA ALA A 40 1.21 4.89 3.40
C ALA A 40 2.56 5.63 3.55
N GLY A 41 3.28 5.41 4.66
CA GLY A 41 4.60 5.99 4.91
C GLY A 41 5.65 5.53 3.91
N GLU A 42 5.77 4.21 3.69
CA GLU A 42 6.70 3.63 2.71
C GLU A 42 6.39 4.09 1.29
N PHE A 43 5.10 4.08 0.91
CA PHE A 43 4.67 4.58 -0.39
C PHE A 43 5.01 6.07 -0.58
N HIS A 44 4.75 6.90 0.42
CA HIS A 44 5.08 8.33 0.36
C HIS A 44 6.59 8.56 0.23
N GLY A 45 7.40 7.82 0.99
CA GLY A 45 8.86 7.88 0.90
C GLY A 45 9.40 7.45 -0.47
N TRP A 46 8.82 6.42 -1.08
CA TRP A 46 9.15 6.02 -2.44
C TRP A 46 8.70 7.05 -3.49
N TYR A 47 7.47 7.55 -3.40
CA TYR A 47 6.91 8.53 -4.35
C TYR A 47 7.73 9.83 -4.40
N ASN A 48 8.26 10.28 -3.26
CA ASN A 48 9.13 11.45 -3.21
C ASN A 48 10.53 11.20 -3.78
N ALA A 49 11.04 9.98 -3.67
CA ALA A 49 12.41 9.63 -4.07
C ALA A 49 12.52 9.22 -5.54
N GLU A 50 11.44 8.69 -6.13
CA GLU A 50 11.46 8.05 -7.45
C GLU A 50 10.44 8.70 -8.39
N ARG A 51 10.86 9.00 -9.62
CA ARG A 51 9.97 9.56 -10.64
C ARG A 51 9.01 8.49 -11.15
N MET A 52 7.71 8.66 -10.92
CA MET A 52 6.72 7.68 -11.35
C MET A 52 6.52 7.64 -12.88
N LEU A 53 6.48 8.81 -13.51
CA LEU A 53 6.33 8.96 -14.96
C LEU A 53 7.69 9.06 -15.63
N VAL A 54 8.11 7.97 -16.26
CA VAL A 54 9.38 7.81 -16.99
C VAL A 54 9.11 7.38 -18.43
N ASP A 55 10.10 7.56 -19.30
CA ASP A 55 9.97 7.27 -20.74
C ASP A 55 9.88 5.76 -21.03
N ASP A 56 10.52 4.93 -20.20
CA ASP A 56 10.37 3.48 -20.27
C ASP A 56 8.94 3.09 -19.88
N ALA A 57 8.14 2.71 -20.88
CA ALA A 57 6.75 2.33 -20.71
C ALA A 57 6.58 1.11 -19.79
N ALA A 58 7.47 0.11 -19.87
CA ALA A 58 7.35 -1.10 -19.05
C ALA A 58 7.60 -0.77 -17.57
N LEU A 59 8.61 0.06 -17.30
CA LEU A 59 8.89 0.53 -15.94
C LEU A 59 7.75 1.42 -15.40
N ARG A 60 7.31 2.40 -16.20
CA ARG A 60 6.19 3.28 -15.86
C ARG A 60 4.94 2.48 -15.50
N ASP A 61 4.56 1.53 -16.35
CA ASP A 61 3.33 0.74 -16.15
C ASP A 61 3.44 -0.15 -14.90
N ALA A 62 4.62 -0.71 -14.62
CA ALA A 62 4.87 -1.44 -13.39
C ALA A 62 4.73 -0.54 -12.14
N ARG A 63 5.23 0.71 -12.19
CA ARG A 63 5.10 1.69 -11.10
C ARG A 63 3.65 2.12 -10.89
N VAL A 64 2.89 2.32 -11.97
CA VAL A 64 1.44 2.61 -11.92
C VAL A 64 0.67 1.46 -11.29
N ALA A 65 0.97 0.21 -11.68
CA ALA A 65 0.35 -0.97 -11.09
C ALA A 65 0.64 -1.08 -9.58
N LEU A 66 1.88 -0.81 -9.15
CA LEU A 66 2.25 -0.79 -7.73
C LEU A 66 1.45 0.26 -6.95
N ALA A 67 1.35 1.49 -7.47
CA ALA A 67 0.57 2.55 -6.83
C ALA A 67 -0.93 2.22 -6.78
N ALA A 68 -1.48 1.62 -7.83
CA ALA A 68 -2.86 1.16 -7.84
C ALA A 68 -3.13 0.08 -6.79
N ALA A 69 -2.19 -0.84 -6.60
CA ALA A 69 -2.26 -1.87 -5.56
C ALA A 69 -2.24 -1.27 -4.15
N VAL A 70 -1.32 -0.32 -3.88
CA VAL A 70 -1.28 0.43 -2.60
C VAL A 70 -2.63 1.12 -2.34
N ARG A 71 -3.13 1.85 -3.34
CA ARG A 71 -4.42 2.55 -3.24
C ARG A 71 -5.57 1.59 -2.91
N GLN A 72 -5.62 0.44 -3.58
CA GLN A 72 -6.66 -0.56 -3.34
C GLN A 72 -6.57 -1.15 -1.93
N THR A 73 -5.36 -1.48 -1.46
CA THR A 73 -5.13 -2.00 -0.12
C THR A 73 -5.53 -1.00 0.96
N ILE A 74 -5.18 0.28 0.79
CA ILE A 74 -5.60 1.34 1.73
C ILE A 74 -7.12 1.44 1.76
N ARG A 75 -7.79 1.47 0.60
CA ARG A 75 -9.26 1.51 0.56
C ARG A 75 -9.90 0.31 1.27
N ASN A 76 -9.39 -0.89 1.01
CA ASN A 76 -9.89 -2.10 1.64
C ASN A 76 -9.74 -2.04 3.17
N GLY A 77 -8.56 -1.65 3.66
CA GLY A 77 -8.31 -1.55 5.10
C GLY A 77 -9.16 -0.46 5.76
N MET A 78 -9.29 0.72 5.14
CA MET A 78 -10.17 1.78 5.64
C MET A 78 -11.63 1.33 5.69
N ALA A 79 -12.11 0.59 4.68
CA ALA A 79 -13.47 0.05 4.66
C ALA A 79 -13.68 -0.98 5.79
N ILE A 80 -12.71 -1.85 6.07
CA ILE A 80 -12.76 -2.79 7.21
C ILE A 80 -12.85 -2.03 8.54
N LEU A 81 -12.12 -0.91 8.66
CA LEU A 81 -12.14 -0.06 9.85
C LEU A 81 -13.39 0.85 9.94
N GLY A 82 -14.27 0.86 8.93
CA GLY A 82 -15.46 1.71 8.90
C GLY A 82 -15.15 3.19 8.65
N VAL A 83 -14.03 3.52 8.01
CA VAL A 83 -13.58 4.89 7.74
C VAL A 83 -13.71 5.21 6.24
N SER A 84 -14.20 6.41 5.92
CA SER A 84 -14.29 6.89 4.54
C SER A 84 -12.91 7.16 3.93
N CYS A 85 -12.71 6.81 2.67
CA CYS A 85 -11.48 7.09 1.91
C CYS A 85 -11.80 8.03 0.72
N PRO A 86 -11.62 9.36 0.86
CA PRO A 86 -11.99 10.32 -0.17
C PRO A 86 -11.05 10.24 -1.39
N GLU A 87 -11.57 10.62 -2.56
CA GLU A 87 -10.78 10.68 -3.80
C GLU A 87 -9.93 11.96 -3.91
N SER A 88 -10.33 13.02 -3.22
CA SER A 88 -9.59 14.28 -3.05
C SER A 88 -9.75 14.77 -1.62
N MET A 89 -8.70 15.36 -1.07
CA MET A 89 -8.74 16.10 0.20
C MET A 89 -8.85 17.59 -0.05
#